data_AF-A0A6A3CQN5-F1
#
_entry.id   AF-A0A6A3CQN5-F1
#
_cell.length_a   1.000
_cell.length_b   1.000
_cell.length_c   1.000
_cell.angle_alpha   90.00
_cell.angle_beta   90.00
_cell.angle_gamma   90.00
#
_symmetry.space_group_name_H-M   'P 1'
#
loop_
_entity.id
_entity.type
_entity.pdbx_description
1 polymer ?
#
loop_
_entity_poly.entity_id
_entity_poly.type
_entity_poly.pdbx_seq_one_letter_code
_entity_poly.pdbx_strand_id
1 'polypeptide(L)'
;MELEFLANYLAEPSLVEYNFLKFLPSLIAASAVFLARWTLNQSVHPWNPTLEHYTSYKASELKTSVLALEELQLNTNGCSLNSFRDKYRQQKFKCVATTSSPERVVSVFSRR
;
A
#
# COMPACT_ATOMS: atom_id res chain seq x y z
N MET A 1 8.77 10.68 -5.99
CA MET A 1 9.42 10.62 -4.66
C MET A 1 8.48 10.36 -3.48
N GLU A 2 7.44 11.16 -3.20
CA GLU A 2 6.50 10.84 -2.08
C GLU A 2 5.81 9.48 -2.25
N LEU A 3 5.31 9.25 -3.46
CA LEU A 3 4.71 7.98 -3.83
C LEU A 3 5.66 6.79 -3.63
N GLU A 4 6.93 6.93 -4.04
CA GLU A 4 7.94 5.87 -3.91
C GLU A 4 8.25 5.57 -2.45
N PHE A 5 8.44 6.60 -1.61
CA PHE A 5 8.68 6.40 -0.19
C PHE A 5 7.49 5.76 0.51
N LEU A 6 6.27 6.18 0.17
CA LEU A 6 5.06 5.59 0.74
C LEU A 6 4.87 4.14 0.28
N ALA A 7 5.08 3.83 -1.01
CA ALA A 7 5.02 2.46 -1.50
C ALA A 7 6.07 1.57 -0.82
N ASN A 8 7.30 2.06 -0.65
CA ASN A 8 8.34 1.33 0.07
C ASN A 8 7.98 1.12 1.54
N TYR A 9 7.44 2.15 2.21
CA TYR A 9 6.96 2.04 3.59
C TYR A 9 5.85 0.99 3.74
N LEU A 10 4.94 0.89 2.77
CA LEU A 10 3.86 -0.10 2.80
C LEU A 10 4.38 -1.51 2.54
N ALA A 11 5.36 -1.66 1.63
CA ALA A 11 5.92 -2.96 1.29
C ALA A 11 6.90 -3.50 2.34
N GLU A 12 7.68 -2.65 3.02
CA GLU A 12 8.77 -3.10 3.91
C GLU A 12 8.27 -3.96 5.10
N PRO A 13 7.19 -3.59 5.82
CA PRO A 13 6.60 -4.44 6.85
C PRO A 13 6.11 -5.81 6.34
N SER A 14 5.70 -5.91 5.07
CA SER A 14 5.23 -7.18 4.50
C SER A 14 6.32 -8.24 4.40
N LEU A 15 7.60 -7.84 4.41
CA LEU A 15 8.73 -8.75 4.31
C LEU A 15 8.93 -9.62 5.56
N VAL A 16 8.46 -9.13 6.71
CA VAL A 16 8.60 -9.83 8.00
C VAL A 16 7.30 -10.46 8.48
N GLU A 17 6.18 -10.15 7.82
CA GLU A 17 4.85 -10.64 8.18
C GLU A 17 4.55 -11.95 7.45
N TYR A 18 4.39 -13.04 8.21
CA TYR A 18 4.19 -14.39 7.67
C TYR A 18 2.98 -14.47 6.72
N ASN A 19 1.92 -13.71 7.00
CA ASN A 19 0.71 -13.68 6.19
C ASN A 19 0.93 -13.23 4.74
N PHE A 20 2.06 -12.59 4.43
CA PHE A 20 2.38 -12.12 3.08
C PHE A 20 3.14 -13.15 2.23
N LEU A 21 3.62 -14.25 2.82
CA LEU A 21 4.33 -15.32 2.07
C LEU A 21 3.46 -15.99 0.99
N LYS A 22 2.13 -15.88 1.11
CA LYS A 22 1.18 -16.40 0.12
C LYS A 22 1.06 -15.53 -1.14
N PHE A 23 1.60 -14.31 -1.12
CA PHE A 23 1.53 -13.37 -2.25
C PHE A 23 2.86 -13.35 -3.02
N LEU A 24 2.78 -13.14 -4.34
CA LEU A 24 3.98 -12.95 -5.14
C LEU A 24 4.62 -11.59 -4.82
N PRO A 25 5.97 -11.47 -4.85
CA PRO A 25 6.65 -10.19 -4.66
C PRO A 25 6.16 -9.09 -5.63
N SER A 26 5.90 -9.44 -6.89
CA SER A 26 5.33 -8.52 -7.89
C SER A 26 3.93 -8.05 -7.52
N LEU A 27 3.10 -8.92 -6.96
CA LEU A 27 1.74 -8.60 -6.50
C LEU A 27 1.78 -7.65 -5.30
N ILE A 28 2.70 -7.88 -4.35
CA ILE A 28 2.92 -6.99 -3.20
C ILE A 28 3.38 -5.61 -3.67
N ALA A 29 4.34 -5.56 -4.60
CA ALA A 29 4.83 -4.30 -5.16
C ALA A 29 3.71 -3.50 -5.86
N ALA A 30 2.92 -4.16 -6.71
CA ALA A 30 1.77 -3.55 -7.37
C ALA A 30 0.72 -3.04 -6.36
N SER A 31 0.45 -3.82 -5.32
CA SER A 31 -0.50 -3.48 -4.26
C SER A 31 -0.02 -2.29 -3.41
N ALA A 32 1.27 -2.22 -3.10
CA ALA A 32 1.86 -1.10 -2.37
C ALA A 32 1.78 0.19 -3.18
N VAL A 33 2.03 0.14 -4.49
CA VAL A 33 1.84 1.28 -5.40
C VAL A 33 0.37 1.69 -5.47
N PHE A 34 -0.55 0.73 -5.59
CA PHE A 34 -1.99 1.00 -5.58
C PHE A 34 -2.41 1.76 -4.32
N LEU A 35 -2.04 1.24 -3.15
CA LEU A 35 -2.42 1.81 -1.86
C LEU A 35 -1.75 3.18 -1.63
N ALA A 36 -0.49 3.35 -2.05
CA ALA A 36 0.21 4.63 -1.97
C ALA A 36 -0.46 5.70 -2.86
N ARG A 37 -0.85 5.35 -4.09
CA ARG A 37 -1.59 6.25 -4.99
C ARG A 37 -2.92 6.67 -4.38
N TRP A 38 -3.66 5.71 -3.80
CA TRP A 38 -4.93 5.99 -3.12
C TRP A 38 -4.76 6.90 -1.90
N THR A 39 -3.73 6.67 -1.09
CA THR A 39 -3.44 7.46 0.10
C THR A 39 -3.10 8.91 -0.23
N LEU A 40 -2.40 9.15 -1.35
CA LEU A 40 -2.02 10.49 -1.79
C LEU A 40 -3.12 11.22 -2.57
N ASN A 41 -3.92 10.49 -3.35
CA ASN A 41 -4.97 11.09 -4.17
C ASN A 41 -6.18 10.15 -4.34
N GLN A 42 -7.31 10.55 -3.74
CA GLN A 42 -8.59 9.83 -3.80
C GLN A 42 -9.54 10.31 -4.89
N SER A 43 -9.17 11.35 -5.64
CA SER A 43 -10.03 11.92 -6.70
C SER A 43 -10.09 11.04 -7.96
N VAL A 44 -9.13 10.15 -8.16
CA VAL A 44 -9.02 9.28 -9.35
C VAL A 44 -8.78 7.85 -8.93
N HIS A 45 -9.29 6.90 -9.71
CA HIS A 45 -9.02 5.48 -9.49
C HIS A 45 -7.50 5.22 -9.50
N PRO A 46 -6.94 4.56 -8.45
CA PRO A 46 -5.49 4.46 -8.27
C PRO A 46 -4.81 3.52 -9.28
N TRP A 47 -5.57 2.62 -9.91
CA TRP A 47 -5.10 1.69 -10.94
C TRP A 47 -5.64 2.09 -12.30
N ASN A 48 -4.76 2.44 -13.25
CA ASN A 48 -5.14 2.87 -14.59
C ASN A 48 -4.78 1.81 -15.65
N PRO A 49 -5.30 1.91 -16.89
CA PRO A 49 -5.03 0.92 -17.93
C PRO A 49 -3.55 0.74 -18.26
N THR A 50 -2.74 1.80 -18.12
CA THR A 50 -1.29 1.72 -18.32
C THR A 50 -0.63 0.82 -17.29
N LEU A 51 -0.98 0.96 -16.01
CA LEU A 51 -0.45 0.09 -14.94
C LEU A 51 -0.89 -1.36 -15.14
N GLU A 52 -2.16 -1.59 -15.48
CA GLU A 52 -2.66 -2.93 -15.80
C GLU A 52 -1.89 -3.56 -16.98
N HIS A 53 -1.65 -2.80 -18.04
CA HIS A 53 -0.89 -3.27 -19.20
C HIS A 53 0.54 -3.70 -18.86
N TYR A 54 1.29 -2.87 -18.11
CA TYR A 54 2.70 -3.16 -17.80
C TYR A 54 2.90 -4.17 -16.68
N THR A 55 1.96 -4.27 -15.74
CA THR A 55 2.05 -5.22 -14.62
C THR A 55 1.32 -6.53 -14.88
N SER A 56 0.42 -6.55 -15.89
CA SER A 56 -0.53 -7.64 -16.15
C SER A 56 -1.49 -7.94 -15.00
N TYR A 57 -1.61 -7.05 -14.01
CA TYR A 57 -2.56 -7.19 -12.90
C TYR A 57 -3.76 -6.26 -13.06
N LYS A 58 -4.96 -6.82 -12.94
CA LYS A 58 -6.22 -6.08 -12.80
C LYS A 58 -6.38 -5.55 -11.39
N ALA A 59 -7.11 -4.45 -11.23
CA ALA A 59 -7.43 -3.92 -9.90
C ALA A 59 -8.10 -4.97 -9.00
N SER A 60 -8.97 -5.82 -9.55
CA SER A 60 -9.63 -6.91 -8.82
C SER A 60 -8.66 -7.95 -8.25
N GLU A 61 -7.56 -8.23 -8.94
CA GLU A 61 -6.54 -9.20 -8.52
C GLU A 61 -5.68 -8.66 -7.38
N LEU A 62 -5.51 -7.34 -7.31
CA LEU A 62 -4.78 -6.66 -6.23
C LEU A 62 -5.59 -6.51 -4.95
N LYS A 63 -6.92 -6.67 -5.00
CA LYS A 63 -7.84 -6.35 -3.90
C LYS A 63 -7.41 -6.97 -2.56
N THR A 64 -7.16 -8.27 -2.55
CA THR A 64 -6.84 -8.99 -1.31
C THR A 64 -5.52 -8.55 -0.69
N SER A 65 -4.47 -8.36 -1.50
CA SER A 65 -3.16 -7.90 -1.03
C SER A 65 -3.17 -6.42 -0.64
N VAL A 66 -3.92 -5.57 -1.34
CA VAL A 66 -4.12 -4.16 -0.99
C VAL A 66 -4.79 -4.00 0.37
N LEU A 67 -5.86 -4.77 0.63
CA LEU A 67 -6.55 -4.73 1.92
C LEU A 67 -5.65 -5.22 3.06
N ALA A 68 -4.89 -6.29 2.83
CA ALA A 68 -3.93 -6.79 3.82
C ALA A 68 -2.83 -5.75 4.13
N LEU A 69 -2.34 -5.01 3.13
CA LEU A 69 -1.36 -3.92 3.34
C LEU A 69 -1.96 -2.77 4.14
N GLU A 70 -3.22 -2.40 3.91
CA GLU A 70 -3.90 -1.35 4.67
C GLU A 70 -4.07 -1.76 6.15
N GLU A 71 -4.48 -3.01 6.41
CA GLU A 71 -4.58 -3.54 7.78
C GLU A 71 -3.22 -3.56 8.49
N LEU A 72 -2.16 -3.94 7.77
CA LEU A 72 -0.79 -3.90 8.28
C LEU A 72 -0.36 -2.47 8.59
N GLN A 73 -0.65 -1.52 7.70
CA GLN A 73 -0.35 -0.09 7.91
C GLN A 73 -1.06 0.47 9.14
N LEU A 74 -2.34 0.15 9.31
CA LEU A 74 -3.16 0.58 10.46
C LEU A 74 -2.77 -0.15 11.75
N ASN A 75 -1.96 -1.20 11.65
CA ASN A 75 -1.52 -2.05 12.76
C ASN A 75 -2.70 -2.68 13.53
N THR A 76 -3.75 -3.10 12.81
CA THR A 76 -4.94 -3.71 13.42
C THR A 76 -4.61 -5.01 14.19
N ASN A 77 -3.51 -5.66 13.85
CA ASN A 77 -3.08 -6.94 14.44
C ASN A 77 -2.07 -6.80 15.59
N GLY A 78 -1.72 -5.57 16.00
CA GLY A 78 -0.81 -5.34 17.14
C GLY A 78 0.66 -5.71 16.89
N CYS A 79 1.10 -5.77 15.63
CA CYS A 79 2.51 -6.01 15.28
C CYS A 79 3.40 -4.85 15.75
N SER A 80 4.63 -5.18 16.17
CA SER A 80 5.65 -4.18 16.54
C SER A 80 6.26 -3.54 15.29
N LEU A 81 5.54 -2.59 14.70
CA LEU A 81 5.95 -1.86 13.48
C LEU A 81 6.71 -0.56 13.78
N ASN A 82 7.13 -0.36 15.02
CA ASN A 82 7.66 0.93 15.49
C ASN A 82 8.93 1.34 14.74
N SER A 83 9.87 0.42 14.51
CA SER A 83 11.12 0.71 13.78
C SER A 83 10.88 1.18 12.35
N PHE A 84 9.94 0.55 11.63
CA PHE A 84 9.56 0.95 10.28
C PHE A 84 8.86 2.33 10.29
N ARG A 85 7.92 2.55 11.20
CA ARG A 85 7.24 3.85 11.34
C ARG A 85 8.24 4.97 11.66
N ASP A 86 9.16 4.73 12.58
CA ASP A 86 10.15 5.73 12.99
C ASP A 86 11.19 6.00 11.89
N LYS A 87 11.55 4.99 11.08
CA LYS A 87 12.34 5.19 9.86
C LYS A 87 11.65 6.17 8.92
N TYR A 88 10.40 5.94 8.55
CA TYR A 88 9.66 6.74 7.55
C TYR A 88 9.02 8.03 8.09
N ARG A 89 9.10 8.28 9.40
CA ARG A 89 8.81 9.59 10.01
C ARG A 89 9.92 10.62 9.80
N GLN A 90 11.11 10.19 9.41
CA GLN A 90 12.25 11.10 9.19
C GLN A 90 12.01 11.99 7.97
N GLN A 91 12.47 13.24 8.02
CA GLN A 91 12.35 14.22 6.93
C GLN A 91 12.97 13.73 5.61
N LYS A 92 14.02 12.90 5.67
CA LYS A 92 14.63 12.29 4.48
C LYS A 92 13.68 11.37 3.69
N PHE A 93 12.62 10.88 4.34
CA PHE A 93 11.54 10.10 3.71
C PHE A 93 10.24 10.89 3.64
N LYS A 94 10.29 12.23 3.77
CA LYS A 94 9.14 13.14 3.71
C LYS A 94 8.01 12.82 4.69
N CYS A 95 8.33 12.16 5.80
CA CYS A 95 7.37 11.83 6.85
C CYS A 95 6.17 10.99 6.37
N VAL A 96 6.31 10.17 5.32
CA VAL A 96 5.20 9.38 4.73
C VAL A 96 4.53 8.40 5.70
N ALA A 97 5.16 8.08 6.84
CA ALA A 97 4.52 7.29 7.89
C ALA A 97 3.41 8.05 8.64
N THR A 98 3.30 9.37 8.49
CA THR A 98 2.22 10.18 9.10
C THR A 98 1.05 10.42 8.15
N THR A 99 1.20 10.09 6.86
CA THR A 99 0.08 10.18 5.90
C THR A 99 -0.89 9.03 6.10
N SER A 100 -2.17 9.39 6.30
CA SER A 100 -3.29 8.45 6.35
C SER A 100 -4.32 8.90 5.33
N SER A 101 -4.96 7.92 4.69
CA SER A 101 -6.11 8.17 3.83
C SER A 101 -7.34 8.56 4.67
N PRO A 102 -8.15 9.55 4.25
CA PRO A 102 -9.44 9.83 4.88
C PRO A 102 -10.45 8.71 4.65
N GLU A 103 -10.51 8.20 3.42
CA GLU A 103 -11.37 7.08 3.02
C GLU A 103 -10.58 5.76 2.91
N ARG A 104 -11.15 4.68 3.45
CA ARG A 104 -10.59 3.32 3.37
C ARG A 104 -10.52 2.84 1.92
N VAL A 105 -9.46 2.13 1.56
CA VAL A 105 -9.23 1.64 0.18
C VAL A 105 -10.30 0.66 -0.30
N VAL A 106 -11.02 0.02 0.61
CA VAL A 106 -12.16 -0.88 0.30
C VAL A 106 -13.23 -0.21 -0.55
N SER A 107 -13.41 1.11 -0.43
CA SER A 107 -14.43 1.84 -1.17
C SER A 107 -14.13 1.90 -2.68
N VAL A 108 -12.86 1.87 -3.08
CA VAL A 108 -12.43 1.82 -4.48
C VAL A 108 -12.99 0.60 -5.18
N PHE A 109 -12.99 -0.55 -4.51
CA PHE A 109 -13.48 -1.81 -5.05
C PHE A 109 -15.00 -1.95 -5.05
N SER A 110 -15.71 -0.97 -4.49
CA SER A 110 -17.17 -0.96 -4.37
C SER A 110 -17.84 -0.01 -5.38
N ARG A 111 -17.08 0.94 -5.94
CA ARG A 111 -17.54 1.86 -6.98
C ARG A 111 -17.54 1.10 -8.32
N ARG A 112 -18.73 0.78 -8.83
CA ARG A 112 -18.92 0.21 -10.18
C ARG A 112 -18.62 1.23 -11.26
#